data_AF-A0A531M4T8-F1
#
_entry.id   AF-A0A531M4T8-F1
#
_cell.length_a   1.000
_cell.length_b   1.000
_cell.length_c   1.000
_cell.angle_alpha   90.00
_cell.angle_beta   90.00
_cell.angle_gamma   90.00
#
_symmetry.space_group_name_H-M   'P 1'
#
loop_
_entity.id
_entity.type
_entity.pdbx_description
1 polymer ?
#
loop_
_entity_poly.entity_id
_entity_poly.type
_entity_poly.pdbx_seq_one_letter_code
_entity_poly.pdbx_strand_id
1 'polypeptide(L)'
;LWPQPNGNFYCQASASDKANDNPAHWQDLPPVNLDADTRAELDKVMPGTASKLERHEWIKHGTCYGKSQQEYFSDALHLMREVNSSPVRDLFAKNIGGKLTADQIRGAFDQAFGAGAGDRVRVSCVIDPSNGRRLIGELTLGLAGPIGPNSSLKD
;
A
#
# COMPACT_ATOMS: atom_id res chain seq x y z
N LEU A 1 2.76 -0.06 4.67
CA LEU A 1 3.24 -1.39 5.13
C LEU A 1 2.40 -1.84 6.30
N TRP A 2 1.82 -3.04 6.23
CA TRP A 2 0.88 -3.51 7.24
C TRP A 2 1.54 -4.61 8.09
N PRO A 3 1.79 -4.34 9.38
CA PRO A 3 2.46 -5.29 10.26
C PRO A 3 1.69 -6.61 10.34
N GLN A 4 2.44 -7.71 10.40
CA GLN A 4 1.90 -9.04 10.66
C GLN A 4 2.13 -9.45 12.12
N PRO A 5 1.30 -10.35 12.68
CA PRO A 5 0.05 -10.85 12.11
C PRO A 5 -1.04 -9.76 12.04
N ASN A 6 -2.07 -9.98 11.21
CA ASN A 6 -3.25 -9.12 11.19
C ASN A 6 -3.82 -8.95 12.62
N GLY A 7 -4.07 -7.71 13.02
CA GLY A 7 -4.43 -7.33 14.39
C GLY A 7 -3.30 -6.66 15.18
N ASN A 8 -2.07 -6.70 14.69
CA ASN A 8 -0.95 -5.95 15.27
C ASN A 8 -1.02 -4.46 14.86
N PHE A 9 -1.91 -3.70 15.49
CA PHE A 9 -2.15 -2.29 15.15
C PHE A 9 -1.95 -1.37 16.34
N TYR A 10 -1.76 -0.07 16.06
CA TYR A 10 -1.74 0.99 17.06
C TYR A 10 -0.68 0.80 18.16
N CYS A 11 0.53 0.39 17.79
CA CYS A 11 1.62 0.17 18.73
C CYS A 11 1.99 1.49 19.40
N GLN A 12 1.91 1.56 20.73
CA GLN A 12 2.18 2.77 21.51
C GLN A 12 1.31 4.00 21.16
N ALA A 13 0.22 3.83 20.40
CA ALA A 13 -0.71 4.92 20.12
C ALA A 13 -1.64 5.18 21.32
N SER A 14 -1.97 6.45 21.59
CA SER A 14 -2.84 6.83 22.69
C SER A 14 -4.29 6.38 22.45
N ALA A 15 -5.09 6.25 23.53
CA ALA A 15 -6.51 5.93 23.39
C ALA A 15 -7.28 7.01 22.59
N SER A 16 -6.87 8.28 22.72
CA SER A 16 -7.42 9.40 21.95
C SER A 16 -7.15 9.23 20.46
N ASP A 17 -5.92 8.91 20.07
CA ASP A 17 -5.58 8.73 18.66
C ASP A 17 -6.33 7.55 18.05
N LYS A 18 -6.49 6.45 18.81
CA LYS A 18 -7.30 5.30 18.36
C LYS A 18 -8.76 5.67 18.15
N ALA A 19 -9.33 6.52 19.02
CA ALA A 19 -10.70 6.98 18.88
C ALA A 19 -10.88 7.92 17.67
N ASN A 20 -9.88 8.77 17.41
CA ASN A 20 -9.87 9.68 16.27
C ASN A 20 -9.51 9.01 14.94
N ASP A 21 -9.11 7.73 14.96
CA ASP A 21 -8.74 7.00 13.74
C ASP A 21 -9.95 6.56 12.90
N ASN A 22 -10.63 7.54 12.32
CA ASN A 22 -11.72 7.36 11.37
C ASN A 22 -11.72 8.50 10.33
N PRO A 23 -12.28 8.29 9.12
CA PRO A 23 -12.17 9.25 8.02
C PRO A 23 -12.65 10.68 8.31
N ALA A 24 -13.57 10.86 9.26
CA ALA A 24 -14.09 12.18 9.63
C ALA A 24 -13.17 12.94 10.60
N HIS A 25 -12.20 12.25 11.20
CA HIS A 25 -11.34 12.76 12.28
C HIS A 25 -9.85 12.55 12.01
N TRP A 26 -9.45 12.10 10.82
CA TRP A 26 -8.03 11.95 10.49
C TRP A 26 -7.24 13.25 10.58
N GLN A 27 -7.85 14.41 10.37
CA GLN A 27 -7.25 15.72 10.60
C GLN A 27 -6.90 16.01 12.07
N ASP A 28 -7.51 15.28 13.01
CA ASP A 28 -7.31 15.43 14.45
C ASP A 28 -6.19 14.49 14.97
N LEU A 29 -5.71 13.55 14.14
CA LEU A 29 -4.55 12.71 14.44
C LEU A 29 -3.24 13.51 14.38
N PRO A 30 -2.17 13.09 15.07
CA PRO A 30 -0.86 13.72 14.96
C PRO A 30 -0.38 13.83 13.51
N PRO A 31 0.23 14.97 13.12
CA PRO A 31 0.74 15.13 11.76
C PRO A 31 1.86 14.13 11.46
N VAL A 32 1.87 13.66 10.22
CA VAL A 32 3.00 12.92 9.65
C VAL A 32 3.99 13.94 9.09
N ASN A 33 5.20 13.95 9.65
CA ASN A 33 6.29 14.86 9.27
C ASN A 33 7.26 14.10 8.37
N LEU A 34 7.43 14.59 7.14
CA LEU A 34 8.27 13.99 6.11
C LEU A 34 9.14 15.06 5.47
N ASP A 35 10.26 14.63 4.90
CA ASP A 35 11.08 15.47 4.04
C ASP A 35 10.28 15.89 2.80
N ALA A 36 10.61 17.06 2.24
CA ALA A 36 9.84 17.68 1.16
C ALA A 36 9.66 16.75 -0.05
N ASP A 37 10.72 16.05 -0.46
CA ASP A 37 10.67 15.14 -1.62
C ASP A 37 9.78 13.92 -1.35
N THR A 38 9.86 13.36 -0.13
CA THR A 38 9.03 12.21 0.27
C THR A 38 7.56 12.62 0.37
N ARG A 39 7.28 13.82 0.90
CA ARG A 39 5.93 14.38 0.93
C ARG A 39 5.36 14.58 -0.46
N ALA A 40 6.13 15.20 -1.36
CA ALA A 40 5.69 15.47 -2.73
C ALA A 40 5.39 14.18 -3.51
N GLU A 41 6.20 13.14 -3.34
CA GLU A 41 5.96 11.85 -3.99
C GLU A 41 4.75 11.14 -3.37
N LEU A 42 4.62 11.14 -2.04
CA LEU A 42 3.49 10.54 -1.34
C LEU A 42 2.17 11.15 -1.78
N ASP A 43 2.08 12.48 -1.88
CA ASP A 43 0.87 13.18 -2.33
C ASP A 43 0.49 12.80 -3.78
N LYS A 44 1.47 12.46 -4.61
CA LYS A 44 1.24 12.02 -6.00
C LYS A 44 0.72 10.58 -6.07
N VAL A 45 1.28 9.65 -5.29
CA VAL A 45 0.98 8.22 -5.40
C VAL A 45 -0.11 7.75 -4.44
N MET A 46 -0.40 8.53 -3.39
CA MET A 46 -1.46 8.31 -2.41
C MET A 46 -2.39 9.53 -2.40
N PRO A 47 -3.36 9.62 -3.33
CA PRO A 47 -4.31 10.74 -3.38
C PRO A 47 -5.09 10.96 -2.07
N GLY A 48 -5.18 9.92 -1.22
CA GLY A 48 -5.80 10.00 0.11
C GLY A 48 -5.14 10.98 1.09
N THR A 49 -3.92 11.47 0.83
CA THR A 49 -3.29 12.51 1.67
C THR A 49 -4.10 13.82 1.66
N ALA A 50 -4.87 14.07 0.59
CA ALA A 50 -5.84 15.16 0.54
C ALA A 50 -6.85 15.08 1.70
N SER A 51 -7.23 13.86 2.10
CA SER A 51 -8.13 13.55 3.21
C SER A 51 -7.42 13.13 4.49
N LYS A 52 -6.09 13.29 4.58
CA LYS A 52 -5.27 12.89 5.74
C LYS A 52 -5.15 11.38 5.98
N LEU A 53 -5.33 10.57 4.92
CA LEU A 53 -5.16 9.11 5.00
C LEU A 53 -3.77 8.69 5.50
N GLU A 54 -2.72 9.47 5.23
CA GLU A 54 -1.38 9.14 5.73
C GLU A 54 -1.31 9.13 7.26
N ARG A 55 -2.15 9.92 7.93
CA ARG A 55 -2.21 9.93 9.40
C ARG A 55 -2.83 8.64 9.93
N HIS A 56 -3.85 8.11 9.25
CA HIS A 56 -4.41 6.77 9.49
C HIS A 56 -3.35 5.68 9.32
N GLU A 57 -2.71 5.66 8.15
CA GLU A 57 -1.70 4.65 7.82
C GLU A 57 -0.56 4.66 8.82
N TRP A 58 -0.12 5.85 9.25
CA TRP A 58 0.87 5.97 10.31
C TRP A 58 0.34 5.48 11.66
N ILE A 59 -0.77 6.02 12.17
CA ILE A 59 -1.20 5.74 13.54
C ILE A 59 -1.55 4.27 13.75
N LYS A 60 -2.20 3.66 12.76
CA LYS A 60 -2.69 2.29 12.83
C LYS A 60 -1.61 1.26 12.49
N HIS A 61 -0.78 1.56 11.48
CA HIS A 61 0.18 0.58 10.93
C HIS A 61 1.63 1.01 11.12
N GLY A 62 1.97 2.26 10.79
CA GLY A 62 3.33 2.78 10.84
C GLY A 62 3.95 2.80 12.24
N THR A 63 3.16 3.06 13.29
CA THR A 63 3.63 3.02 14.68
C THR A 63 4.18 1.65 15.11
N CYS A 64 3.74 0.58 14.46
CA CYS A 64 4.24 -0.79 14.69
C CYS A 64 5.45 -1.15 13.81
N TYR A 65 5.87 -0.28 12.91
CA TYR A 65 6.91 -0.58 11.93
C TYR A 65 8.34 -0.60 12.52
N GLY A 66 8.54 0.05 13.67
CA GLY A 66 9.83 0.07 14.37
C GLY A 66 10.85 1.06 13.80
N LYS A 67 10.46 1.88 12.82
CA LYS A 67 11.28 2.98 12.25
C LYS A 67 10.55 4.32 12.29
N SER A 68 11.18 5.38 11.84
CA SER A 68 10.57 6.71 11.75
C SER A 68 9.43 6.79 10.72
N GLN A 69 8.62 7.85 10.80
CA GLN A 69 7.63 8.20 9.77
C GLN A 69 8.28 8.30 8.39
N GLN A 70 9.43 8.98 8.32
CA GLN A 70 10.19 9.18 7.10
C GLN A 70 10.58 7.84 6.46
N GLU A 71 11.15 6.92 7.25
CA GLU A 71 11.53 5.59 6.77
C GLU A 71 10.30 4.76 6.35
N TYR A 72 9.21 4.77 7.14
CA TYR A 72 7.99 4.03 6.80
C TYR A 72 7.41 4.40 5.43
N PHE A 73 7.27 5.71 5.17
CA PHE A 73 6.69 6.17 3.91
C PHE A 73 7.68 6.06 2.75
N SER A 74 8.97 6.34 2.95
CA SER A 74 9.97 6.16 1.88
C SER A 74 10.14 4.69 1.47
N ASP A 75 10.10 3.76 2.44
CA ASP A 75 10.12 2.31 2.16
C ASP A 75 8.85 1.86 1.42
N ALA A 76 7.67 2.39 1.78
CA ALA A 76 6.43 2.13 1.05
C ALA A 76 6.46 2.68 -0.39
N LEU A 77 7.03 3.88 -0.59
CA LEU A 77 7.21 4.51 -1.89
C LEU A 77 8.20 3.71 -2.76
N HIS A 78 9.27 3.18 -2.16
CA HIS A 78 10.21 2.30 -2.85
C HIS A 78 9.52 1.06 -3.43
N LEU A 79 8.71 0.36 -2.63
CA LEU A 79 7.96 -0.81 -3.11
C LEU A 79 6.94 -0.45 -4.19
N MET A 80 6.29 0.71 -4.06
CA MET A 80 5.37 1.22 -5.08
C MET A 80 6.09 1.51 -6.41
N ARG A 81 7.32 2.03 -6.36
CA ARG A 81 8.15 2.24 -7.55
C ARG A 81 8.53 0.91 -8.20
N GLU A 82 8.90 -0.11 -7.43
CA GLU A 82 9.20 -1.43 -7.99
C GLU A 82 8.02 -1.98 -8.80
N VAL A 83 6.80 -1.97 -8.24
CA VAL A 83 5.59 -2.40 -8.97
C VAL A 83 5.37 -1.55 -10.23
N ASN A 84 5.46 -0.22 -10.11
CA ASN A 84 5.19 0.69 -11.23
C ASN A 84 6.25 0.67 -12.34
N SER A 85 7.46 0.23 -12.03
CA SER A 85 8.56 0.03 -12.99
C SER A 85 8.55 -1.36 -13.65
N SER A 86 7.61 -2.23 -13.27
CA SER A 86 7.56 -3.63 -13.71
C SER A 86 6.54 -3.90 -14.83
N PRO A 87 6.63 -5.06 -15.51
CA PRO A 87 5.60 -5.53 -16.43
C PRO A 87 4.18 -5.58 -15.86
N VAL A 88 4.01 -5.63 -14.53
CA VAL A 88 2.69 -5.57 -13.87
C VAL A 88 1.98 -4.27 -14.25
N ARG A 89 2.65 -3.12 -14.14
CA ARG A 89 2.06 -1.81 -14.49
C ARG A 89 1.64 -1.76 -15.95
N ASP A 90 2.47 -2.29 -16.85
CA ASP A 90 2.17 -2.32 -18.28
C ASP A 90 1.00 -3.25 -18.60
N LEU A 91 0.88 -4.39 -17.89
CA LEU A 91 -0.28 -5.28 -18.00
C LEU A 91 -1.57 -4.53 -17.64
N PHE A 92 -1.59 -3.81 -16.51
CA PHE A 92 -2.76 -3.02 -16.11
C PHE A 92 -3.07 -1.91 -17.11
N ALA A 93 -2.06 -1.14 -17.52
CA ALA A 93 -2.23 -0.03 -18.47
C ALA A 93 -2.81 -0.49 -19.81
N LYS A 94 -2.35 -1.63 -20.34
CA LYS A 94 -2.87 -2.23 -21.59
C LYS A 94 -4.31 -2.73 -21.48
N ASN A 95 -4.80 -2.99 -20.26
CA ASN A 95 -6.11 -3.57 -20.01
C ASN A 95 -7.10 -2.60 -19.33
N ILE A 96 -6.82 -1.29 -19.32
CA ILE A 96 -7.75 -0.28 -18.81
C ILE A 96 -9.07 -0.38 -19.56
N GLY A 97 -10.18 -0.47 -18.82
CA GLY A 97 -11.52 -0.66 -19.37
C GLY A 97 -11.82 -2.10 -19.84
N GLY A 98 -10.81 -2.96 -19.93
CA GLY A 98 -10.89 -4.36 -20.32
C GLY A 98 -11.13 -5.32 -19.16
N LYS A 99 -10.79 -6.60 -19.39
CA LYS A 99 -10.86 -7.67 -18.39
C LYS A 99 -9.46 -8.20 -18.10
N LEU A 100 -9.17 -8.42 -16.83
CA LEU A 100 -7.91 -8.99 -16.37
C LEU A 100 -8.20 -10.06 -15.32
N THR A 101 -7.61 -11.24 -15.46
CA THR A 101 -7.80 -12.34 -14.49
C THR A 101 -6.76 -12.29 -13.38
N ALA A 102 -7.07 -12.91 -12.24
CA ALA A 102 -6.10 -13.05 -11.14
C ALA A 102 -4.84 -13.80 -11.60
N ASP A 103 -4.97 -14.83 -12.44
CA ASP A 103 -3.83 -15.61 -12.93
C ASP A 103 -2.92 -14.80 -13.85
N GLN A 104 -3.47 -13.92 -14.69
CA GLN A 104 -2.68 -13.00 -15.49
C GLN A 104 -1.90 -12.01 -14.61
N ILE A 105 -2.53 -11.50 -13.56
CA ILE A 105 -1.87 -10.61 -12.59
C ILE A 105 -0.73 -11.36 -11.91
N ARG A 106 -0.99 -12.53 -11.34
CA ARG A 106 0.03 -13.36 -10.66
C ARG A 106 1.18 -13.75 -11.59
N GLY A 107 0.87 -14.13 -12.83
CA GLY A 107 1.89 -14.44 -13.84
C GLY A 107 2.77 -13.23 -14.20
N ALA A 108 2.22 -12.01 -14.21
CA ALA A 108 3.03 -10.80 -14.38
C ALA A 108 3.94 -10.51 -13.18
N PHE A 109 3.50 -10.83 -11.96
CA PHE A 109 4.36 -10.76 -10.77
C PHE A 109 5.48 -11.81 -10.85
N ASP A 110 5.18 -13.05 -11.26
CA ASP A 110 6.22 -14.07 -11.46
C ASP A 110 7.24 -13.66 -12.53
N GLN A 111 6.78 -13.06 -13.63
CA GLN A 111 7.66 -12.55 -14.69
C GLN A 111 8.54 -11.41 -14.19
N ALA A 112 7.98 -10.50 -13.39
CA ALA A 112 8.67 -9.30 -12.91
C ALA A 112 9.66 -9.61 -11.79
N PHE A 113 9.27 -10.47 -10.85
CA PHE A 113 9.94 -10.65 -9.57
C PHE A 113 10.40 -12.09 -9.31
N GLY A 114 10.26 -12.98 -10.30
CA GLY A 114 10.71 -14.36 -10.20
C GLY A 114 9.60 -15.33 -9.78
N ALA A 115 9.81 -16.61 -10.07
CA ALA A 115 8.82 -17.65 -9.85
C ALA A 115 8.36 -17.72 -8.38
N GLY A 116 7.05 -17.72 -8.16
CA GLY A 116 6.44 -17.79 -6.83
C GLY A 116 6.17 -16.42 -6.19
N ALA A 117 6.54 -15.31 -6.84
CA ALA A 117 6.14 -13.98 -6.41
C ALA A 117 4.62 -13.77 -6.55
N GLY A 118 4.02 -14.33 -7.61
CA GLY A 118 2.58 -14.30 -7.85
C GLY A 118 1.76 -14.98 -6.76
N ASP A 119 2.31 -16.01 -6.10
CA ASP A 119 1.62 -16.74 -5.01
C ASP A 119 1.37 -15.86 -3.78
N ARG A 120 2.17 -14.80 -3.62
CA ARG A 120 2.07 -13.84 -2.52
C ARG A 120 1.11 -12.69 -2.83
N VAL A 121 0.46 -12.71 -4.00
CA VAL A 121 -0.45 -11.66 -4.45
C VAL A 121 -1.91 -12.06 -4.22
N ARG A 122 -2.59 -11.25 -3.40
CA ARG A 122 -4.03 -11.27 -3.24
C ARG A 122 -4.67 -10.22 -4.16
N VAL A 123 -5.60 -10.65 -4.99
CA VAL A 123 -6.42 -9.77 -5.84
C VAL A 123 -7.80 -9.65 -5.20
N SER A 124 -8.17 -8.44 -4.75
CA SER A 124 -9.50 -8.15 -4.22
C SER A 124 -10.33 -7.45 -5.29
N CYS A 125 -11.59 -7.86 -5.41
CA CYS A 125 -12.54 -7.24 -6.33
C CYS A 125 -13.73 -6.66 -5.58
N VAL A 126 -14.27 -5.57 -6.10
CA VAL A 126 -15.51 -4.92 -5.64
C VAL A 126 -16.56 -4.97 -6.74
N ILE A 127 -17.83 -4.91 -6.37
CA ILE A 127 -18.92 -4.74 -7.33
C ILE A 127 -19.26 -3.26 -7.38
N ASP A 128 -19.19 -2.69 -8.58
CA ASP A 128 -19.65 -1.33 -8.85
C ASP A 128 -21.16 -1.26 -8.66
N PRO A 129 -21.68 -0.53 -7.66
CA PRO A 129 -23.11 -0.48 -7.38
C PRO A 129 -23.91 0.23 -8.48
N SER A 130 -23.26 1.02 -9.34
CA SER A 130 -23.94 1.78 -10.41
C SER A 130 -24.35 0.90 -11.60
N ASN A 131 -23.65 -0.22 -11.83
CA ASN A 131 -23.82 -1.04 -13.03
C ASN A 131 -23.57 -2.54 -12.82
N GLY A 132 -23.22 -2.98 -11.61
CA GLY A 132 -22.99 -4.38 -11.26
C GLY A 132 -21.66 -4.97 -11.77
N ARG A 133 -20.77 -4.18 -12.38
CA ARG A 133 -19.48 -4.68 -12.86
C ARG A 133 -18.56 -5.05 -11.71
N ARG A 134 -17.89 -6.19 -11.84
CA ARG A 134 -16.79 -6.58 -10.93
C ARG A 134 -15.51 -5.86 -11.34
N LEU A 135 -15.00 -5.00 -10.46
CA LEU A 135 -13.77 -4.23 -10.65
C LEU A 135 -12.65 -4.76 -9.75
N ILE A 136 -11.41 -4.63 -10.19
CA ILE A 136 -10.25 -4.86 -9.31
C ILE A 136 -10.19 -3.67 -8.35
N GLY A 137 -10.34 -3.92 -7.06
CA GLY A 137 -10.35 -2.89 -6.02
C GLY A 137 -9.00 -2.74 -5.33
N GLU A 138 -8.28 -3.84 -5.11
CA GLU A 138 -7.01 -3.82 -4.37
C GLU A 138 -6.12 -4.98 -4.80
N LEU A 139 -4.81 -4.73 -4.81
CA LEU A 139 -3.78 -5.76 -4.78
C LEU A 139 -3.07 -5.70 -3.42
N THR A 140 -3.01 -6.84 -2.72
CA THR A 140 -2.21 -6.98 -1.49
C THR A 140 -1.03 -7.91 -1.78
N LEU A 141 0.19 -7.47 -1.45
CA LEU A 141 1.41 -8.27 -1.65
C LEU A 141 1.92 -8.74 -0.28
N GLY A 142 2.14 -10.04 -0.12
CA GLY A 142 2.83 -10.61 1.03
C GLY A 142 4.33 -10.36 0.93
N LEU A 143 4.89 -9.69 1.94
CA LEU A 143 6.30 -9.35 2.02
C LEU A 143 6.97 -10.13 3.16
N ALA A 144 8.25 -10.49 2.98
CA ALA A 144 9.05 -11.16 3.99
C ALA A 144 10.38 -10.42 4.21
N GLY A 145 10.92 -10.57 5.42
CA GLY A 145 12.20 -9.97 5.78
C GLY A 145 12.15 -8.46 6.08
N PRO A 146 13.30 -7.85 6.40
CA PRO A 146 13.41 -6.42 6.63
C PRO A 146 13.12 -5.64 5.34
N ILE A 147 12.26 -4.63 5.44
CA ILE A 147 12.02 -3.69 4.35
C ILE A 147 12.95 -2.49 4.52
N GLY A 148 13.56 -2.04 3.43
CA GLY A 148 14.46 -0.88 3.37
C GLY A 148 14.77 -0.49 1.92
N PRO A 149 15.69 0.47 1.72
CA PRO A 149 16.01 1.03 0.39
C PRO A 149 16.51 0.02 -0.65
N ASN A 150 17.04 -1.12 -0.19
CA ASN A 150 17.58 -2.18 -1.05
C ASN A 150 16.68 -3.42 -1.10
N SER A 151 15.51 -3.38 -0.47
CA SER A 151 14.57 -4.50 -0.52
C SER A 151 14.05 -4.67 -1.94
N SER A 152 13.89 -5.92 -2.37
CA SER A 152 13.28 -6.25 -3.65
C SER A 152 12.05 -7.11 -3.44
N LEU A 153 11.01 -6.89 -4.25
CA LEU A 153 9.85 -7.77 -4.36
C LEU A 153 10.19 -9.18 -4.87
N LYS A 154 11.45 -9.41 -5.29
CA LYS A 154 11.97 -10.73 -5.65
C LYS A 154 12.18 -11.65 -4.44
N ASP A 155 12.54 -11.06 -3.31
CA ASP A 155 12.89 -11.76 -2.07
C ASP A 155 11.62 -12.19 -1.32
#